data_AF-A0A7J9IST9-F1
#
_entry.id   AF-A0A7J9IST9-F1
#
_cell.length_a   1.000
_cell.length_b   1.000
_cell.length_c   1.000
_cell.angle_alpha   90.00
_cell.angle_beta   90.00
_cell.angle_gamma   90.00
#
_symmetry.space_group_name_H-M   'P 1'
#
loop_
_entity.id
_entity.type
_entity.pdbx_description
1 polymer ?
#
loop_
_entity_poly.entity_id
_entity_poly.type
_entity_poly.pdbx_seq_one_letter_code
_entity_poly.pdbx_strand_id
1 'polypeptide(L)' 'MSQATCSLNLAMNPYGIPQVVKRLDNMLEEVLEASPLYFFSLKLLLNKDKRIIFLSINPKIRALWLKTKMEER' A
#
# COMPACT_ATOMS: atom_id res chain seq x y z
N MET A 1 23.27 4.30 22.40
CA MET A 1 21.98 4.41 21.70
C MET A 1 22.01 5.71 20.92
N SER A 2 22.10 5.65 19.58
CA SER A 2 22.18 6.85 18.74
C SER A 2 20.82 7.08 18.10
N GLN A 3 20.12 8.13 18.53
CA GLN A 3 18.91 8.61 17.90
C GLN A 3 19.32 9.22 16.55
N ALA A 4 19.11 8.49 15.46
CA ALA A 4 19.27 9.01 14.13
C ALA A 4 18.13 10.01 13.87
N THR A 5 18.39 11.29 14.13
CA THR A 5 17.56 12.40 13.63
C THR A 5 17.70 12.42 12.13
N CYS A 6 16.78 11.76 11.43
CA CYS A 6 16.61 11.93 10.00
C CYS A 6 16.05 13.34 9.76
N SER A 7 16.93 14.35 9.72
CA SER A 7 16.61 15.70 9.27
C SER A 7 16.34 15.66 7.76
N LEU A 8 15.15 15.17 7.44
CA LEU A 8 14.60 15.08 6.10
C LEU A 8 14.36 16.53 5.62
N ASN A 9 15.35 17.09 4.94
CA ASN A 9 15.16 18.31 4.16
C ASN A 9 14.00 18.04 3.18
N LEU A 10 12.84 18.58 3.52
CA LEU A 10 11.53 18.31 2.90
C LEU A 10 11.43 18.80 1.44
N ALA A 11 12.52 19.33 0.88
CA ALA A 11 12.56 20.04 -0.40
C ALA A 11 12.66 19.13 -1.65
N MET A 12 12.82 17.81 -1.53
CA MET A 12 13.28 16.98 -2.66
C MET A 12 12.52 15.66 -2.90
N ASN A 13 11.27 15.53 -2.45
CA ASN A 13 10.44 14.39 -2.89
C ASN A 13 9.22 14.86 -3.69
N PRO A 14 9.31 14.91 -5.03
CA PRO A 14 8.21 15.38 -5.90
C PRO A 14 6.96 14.48 -5.83
N TYR A 15 7.08 13.31 -5.21
CA TYR A 15 5.99 12.36 -5.04
C TYR A 15 5.42 12.37 -3.61
N GLY A 16 5.95 13.22 -2.73
CA GLY A 16 5.46 13.37 -1.36
C GLY A 16 5.57 12.11 -0.51
N ILE A 17 6.48 11.19 -0.83
CA ILE A 17 6.55 9.87 -0.19
C ILE A 17 6.61 9.94 1.34
N PRO A 18 7.37 10.84 1.99
CA PRO A 18 7.34 10.96 3.46
C PRO A 18 5.97 11.36 4.00
N GLN A 19 5.22 12.19 3.27
CA GLN A 19 3.86 12.60 3.66
C GLN A 19 2.86 11.47 3.42
N VAL A 20 3.02 10.70 2.33
CA VAL A 20 2.22 9.51 2.04
C VAL A 20 2.47 8.41 3.07
N VAL A 21 3.74 8.14 3.39
CA VAL A 21 4.13 7.18 4.43
C VAL A 21 3.57 7.60 5.79
N LYS A 22 3.75 8.87 6.20
CA LYS A 22 3.18 9.38 7.46
C LYS A 22 1.64 9.30 7.49
N ARG A 23 0.97 9.52 6.36
CA ARG A 23 -0.49 9.39 6.26
C ARG A 23 -0.93 7.92 6.35
N LEU A 24 -0.18 7.01 5.74
CA LEU A 24 -0.42 5.57 5.86
C LEU A 24 -0.18 5.07 7.29
N ASP A 25 0.88 5.53 7.95
CA ASP A 25 1.21 5.20 9.33
C ASP A 25 0.14 5.73 10.31
N ASN A 26 -0.40 6.91 10.07
CA ASN A 26 -1.51 7.45 10.86
C ASN A 26 -2.86 6.79 10.55
N MET A 27 -3.03 6.30 9.32
CA MET A 27 -4.19 5.49 8.94
C MET A 27 -4.08 4.06 9.46
N LEU A 28 -2.93 3.63 9.98
CA LEU A 28 -2.71 2.29 10.50
C LEU A 28 -3.56 2.00 11.76
N GLU A 29 -4.00 3.04 12.47
CA GLU A 29 -4.98 2.91 13.57
C GLU A 29 -6.45 2.92 13.10
N GLU A 30 -6.80 3.57 11.98
CA GLU A 30 -8.19 3.65 11.48
C GLU A 30 -8.52 2.60 10.41
N VAL A 31 -7.56 2.26 9.56
CA VAL A 31 -7.62 1.19 8.58
C VAL A 31 -7.29 -0.09 9.31
N LEU A 32 -8.27 -0.56 10.09
CA LEU A 32 -8.40 -1.92 10.62
C LEU A 32 -7.17 -2.78 10.37
N GLU A 33 -6.38 -3.00 11.41
CA GLU A 33 -5.43 -4.11 11.46
C GLU A 33 -5.98 -5.30 10.65
N ALA A 34 -5.34 -5.58 9.51
CA ALA A 34 -5.62 -6.71 8.63
C ALA A 34 -6.92 -6.74 7.80
N SER A 35 -7.28 -5.66 7.10
CA SER A 35 -8.04 -5.88 5.85
C SER A 35 -7.17 -6.64 4.84
N PRO A 36 -7.57 -7.83 4.36
CA PRO A 36 -6.83 -8.53 3.30
C PRO A 36 -6.63 -7.67 2.06
N LEU A 37 -7.56 -6.74 1.80
CA LEU A 37 -7.47 -5.77 0.72
C LEU A 37 -6.32 -4.77 0.90
N TYR A 38 -6.10 -4.31 2.12
CA TYR A 38 -5.02 -3.36 2.43
C TYR A 38 -3.66 -4.01 2.16
N PHE A 39 -3.43 -5.20 2.72
CA PHE A 39 -2.20 -5.96 2.50
C PHE A 39 -2.01 -6.35 1.03
N PHE A 40 -3.09 -6.72 0.35
CA PHE A 40 -3.07 -7.02 -1.07
C PHE A 40 -2.67 -5.78 -1.91
N SER A 41 -3.29 -4.64 -1.64
CA SER A 41 -2.99 -3.36 -2.28
C SER A 41 -1.54 -2.94 -2.05
N LEU A 42 -1.03 -3.12 -0.82
CA LEU A 42 0.36 -2.81 -0.48
C LEU A 42 1.34 -3.74 -1.22
N LYS A 43 1.04 -5.04 -1.32
CA LYS A 43 1.86 -6.00 -2.11
C LYS A 43 1.92 -5.63 -3.59
N LEU A 44 0.82 -5.17 -4.18
CA LEU A 44 0.80 -4.68 -5.56
C LEU A 44 1.53 -3.35 -5.71
N LEU A 45 1.44 -2.46 -4.72
CA LEU A 45 2.16 -1.19 -4.73
C LEU A 45 3.68 -1.43 -4.70
N LEU A 46 4.15 -2.35 -3.86
CA LEU A 46 5.59 -2.63 -3.70
C LEU A 46 6.17 -3.48 -4.83
N ASN A 47 5.37 -4.28 -5.54
CA ASN A 47 5.84 -5.14 -6.63
C ASN A 47 5.29 -4.69 -7.99
N LYS A 48 6.12 -3.99 -8.77
CA LYS A 48 5.77 -3.43 -10.08
C LYS A 48 5.29 -4.50 -11.07
N ASP A 49 5.95 -5.65 -11.16
CA ASP A 49 5.61 -6.68 -12.14
C ASP A 49 4.26 -7.33 -11.82
N LYS A 50 4.01 -7.65 -10.54
CA LYS A 50 2.71 -8.14 -10.08
C LYS A 50 1.60 -7.13 -10.32
N ARG A 51 1.89 -5.84 -10.18
CA ARG A 51 0.95 -4.76 -10.48
C ARG A 51 0.58 -4.72 -11.96
N ILE A 52 1.57 -4.80 -12.85
CA ILE A 52 1.35 -4.80 -14.30
C ILE A 52 0.50 -6.01 -14.70
N ILE A 53 0.84 -7.20 -14.21
CA ILE A 53 0.07 -8.42 -14.45
C ILE A 53 -1.36 -8.25 -13.92
N PHE A 54 -1.55 -7.82 -12.68
CA PHE A 54 -2.88 -7.60 -12.12
C PHE A 54 -3.69 -6.60 -12.96
N LEU A 55 -3.10 -5.49 -13.38
CA LEU A 55 -3.77 -4.47 -14.19
C LEU A 55 -4.11 -4.96 -15.60
N SER A 56 -3.39 -5.97 -16.12
CA SER A 56 -3.64 -6.58 -17.43
C SER A 56 -4.83 -7.55 -17.44
N ILE A 57 -5.28 -8.04 -16.27
CA ILE A 57 -6.40 -8.98 -16.16
C ILE A 57 -7.73 -8.26 -16.44
N ASN A 58 -8.67 -8.98 -17.05
CA ASN A 58 -10.03 -8.50 -17.28
C ASN A 58 -10.67 -7.94 -15.99
N PRO A 59 -11.31 -6.75 -16.03
CA PRO A 59 -11.88 -6.12 -14.85
C PRO A 59 -12.86 -7.00 -14.04
N LYS A 60 -13.68 -7.83 -14.71
CA LYS A 60 -14.63 -8.73 -14.03
C LYS A 60 -13.92 -9.82 -13.25
N ILE A 61 -12.84 -10.37 -13.82
CA ILE A 61 -12.02 -11.40 -13.15
C ILE A 61 -11.28 -10.80 -11.96
N ARG A 62 -10.76 -9.57 -12.08
CA ARG A 62 -10.13 -8.87 -10.95
C ARG A 62 -11.10 -8.65 -9.79
N ALA A 63 -12.33 -8.21 -10.10
CA ALA A 63 -13.35 -8.00 -9.08
C ALA A 63 -13.69 -9.30 -8.34
N LEU A 64 -13.81 -10.42 -9.06
CA LEU A 64 -14.04 -11.73 -8.45
C LEU A 64 -12.87 -12.16 -7.55
N TRP A 65 -11.63 -11.99 -8.00
CA TRP A 65 -10.45 -12.35 -7.21
C TRP A 65 -10.28 -11.47 -5.96
N LEU A 66 -10.59 -10.17 -6.06
CA LEU A 66 -10.61 -9.28 -4.91
C LEU A 66 -11.67 -9.71 -3.89
N LYS A 67 -12.86 -10.08 -4.36
CA LYS A 67 -13.95 -10.58 -3.51
C LYS A 67 -13.52 -11.83 -2.76
N THR A 68 -12.92 -12.82 -3.43
CA THR A 68 -12.44 -14.04 -2.74
C THR A 68 -11.33 -13.74 -1.73
N LYS A 69 -10.42 -12.79 -2.02
CA LYS A 69 -9.39 -12.36 -1.07
C LYS A 69 -9.94 -11.67 0.16
N MET A 70 -11.11 -11.03 0.08
CA MET A 70 -11.80 -10.43 1.24
C MET A 70 -12.60 -11.46 2.05
N GLU A 71 -13.02 -12.56 1.43
CA GLU A 71 -13.84 -13.61 2.06
C GLU A 71 -13.00 -14.71 2.72
N GLU A 72 -11.73 -14.88 2.32
CA GLU A 72 -10.72 -15.68 3.05
C GLU A 72 -10.42 -15.00 4.40
N ARG A 73 -11.11 -15.43 5.46
CA ARG A 73 -10.76 -15.12 6.86
C ARG A 73 -9.74 -16.09 7.42
#